data_AF-A0A519LH34-F1
#
_entry.id   AF-A0A519LH34-F1
#
_cell.length_a   1.000
_cell.length_b   1.000
_cell.length_c   1.000
_cell.angle_alpha   90.00
_cell.angle_beta   90.00
_cell.angle_gamma   90.00
#
_symmetry.space_group_name_H-M   'P 1'
#
loop_
_entity.id
_entity.type
_entity.pdbx_description
1 polymer ?
#
loop_
_entity_poly.entity_id
_entity_poly.type
_entity_poly.pdbx_seq_one_letter_code
_entity_poly.pdbx_strand_id
1 'polypeptide(L)'
;MRPLLIDVNNLSYSKETLIYYSRAKLALWLMVIIGFSTFCIYLLTINKYLLALIISPFPVISGYLQYKILKRINEVQFRINSEGIQFRNEDFISWNNIENERIVVEGEHKKSRRTFFIYYI
;
A
#
# COMPACT_ATOMS: atom_id res chain seq x y z
N MET A 1 17.87 -20.32 2.66
CA MET A 1 17.39 -20.74 1.33
C MET A 1 17.16 -19.47 0.52
N ARG A 2 17.93 -19.24 -0.55
CA ARG A 2 17.78 -18.08 -1.43
C ARG A 2 16.42 -18.11 -2.14
N PRO A 3 15.71 -16.99 -2.32
CA PRO A 3 14.46 -16.96 -3.07
C PRO A 3 14.71 -17.38 -4.53
N LEU A 4 14.07 -18.47 -4.93
CA LEU A 4 14.23 -19.21 -6.21
C LEU A 4 13.62 -18.50 -7.44
N LEU A 5 13.53 -17.17 -7.46
CA LEU A 5 12.92 -16.41 -8.55
C LEU A 5 13.82 -15.31 -9.14
N ILE A 6 15.11 -15.37 -8.86
CA ILE A 6 16.10 -14.49 -9.49
C ILE A 6 17.08 -15.38 -10.25
N ASP A 7 16.94 -15.39 -11.57
CA ASP A 7 17.85 -16.06 -12.48
C ASP A 7 19.24 -15.43 -12.34
N VAL A 8 20.21 -16.20 -11.87
CA VAL A 8 21.58 -15.74 -11.59
C VAL A 8 22.26 -15.24 -12.86
N ASN A 9 21.85 -15.74 -14.03
CA ASN A 9 22.38 -15.32 -15.34
C ASN A 9 21.69 -14.06 -15.90
N ASN A 10 20.68 -13.53 -15.21
CA ASN A 10 19.90 -12.37 -15.65
C ASN A 10 20.04 -11.16 -14.70
N LEU A 11 20.87 -11.29 -13.65
CA LEU A 11 21.18 -10.21 -12.70
C LEU A 11 21.89 -9.01 -13.35
N SER A 12 22.62 -9.24 -14.45
CA SER A 12 23.33 -8.22 -15.23
C SER A 12 22.39 -7.25 -15.96
N TYR A 13 21.10 -7.59 -16.07
CA TYR A 13 20.06 -6.79 -16.71
C TYR A 13 18.81 -6.64 -15.81
N SER A 14 19.00 -6.56 -14.49
CA SER A 14 17.89 -6.28 -13.58
C SER A 14 17.42 -4.83 -13.75
N LYS A 15 16.48 -4.62 -14.66
CA LYS A 15 15.80 -3.35 -14.90
C LYS A 15 15.19 -2.87 -13.58
N GLU A 16 15.49 -1.62 -13.19
CA GLU A 16 15.01 -1.01 -11.95
C GLU A 16 13.50 -1.24 -11.78
N THR A 17 13.14 -1.91 -10.69
CA THR A 17 11.74 -2.22 -10.37
C THR A 17 11.20 -1.14 -9.43
N LEU A 18 10.25 -0.35 -9.94
CA LEU A 18 9.59 0.73 -9.21
C LEU A 18 8.24 0.22 -8.68
N ILE A 19 8.09 0.20 -7.35
CA ILE A 19 6.82 -0.16 -6.71
C ILE A 19 6.04 1.11 -6.36
N TYR A 20 4.79 1.18 -6.80
CA TYR A 20 3.88 2.32 -6.60
C TYR A 20 2.68 1.93 -5.72
N TYR A 21 1.96 2.95 -5.23
CA TYR A 21 0.69 2.75 -4.54
C TYR A 21 -0.35 2.05 -5.44
N SER A 22 -1.10 1.10 -4.86
CA SER A 22 -2.13 0.35 -5.57
C SER A 22 -3.31 1.24 -5.98
N ARG A 23 -3.44 1.48 -7.29
CA ARG A 23 -4.55 2.24 -7.90
C ARG A 23 -5.91 1.55 -7.70
N ALA A 24 -5.94 0.22 -7.79
CA ALA A 24 -7.16 -0.57 -7.61
C ALA A 24 -7.71 -0.45 -6.18
N LYS A 25 -6.84 -0.48 -5.17
CA LYS A 25 -7.25 -0.28 -3.77
C LYS A 25 -7.84 1.10 -3.56
N LEU A 26 -7.24 2.13 -4.15
CA LEU A 26 -7.75 3.51 -4.07
C LEU A 26 -9.12 3.64 -4.74
N ALA A 27 -9.29 3.06 -5.93
CA ALA A 27 -10.57 3.06 -6.66
C ALA A 27 -11.69 2.38 -5.85
N LEU A 28 -11.39 1.23 -5.22
CA LEU A 28 -12.35 0.53 -4.36
C LEU A 28 -12.79 1.41 -3.17
N TRP A 29 -11.85 2.09 -2.52
CA TRP A 29 -12.17 3.00 -1.42
C TRP A 29 -13.00 4.20 -1.87
N LEU A 30 -12.74 4.75 -3.06
CA LEU A 30 -13.57 5.82 -3.62
C LEU A 30 -15.02 5.36 -3.87
N MET A 31 -15.23 4.14 -4.37
CA MET A 31 -16.58 3.58 -4.53
C MET A 31 -17.31 3.47 -3.19
N VAL A 32 -16.62 3.02 -2.14
CA VAL A 32 -17.19 2.95 -0.78
C VAL A 32 -17.59 4.34 -0.28
N ILE A 33 -16.72 5.34 -0.46
CA ILE A 33 -17.01 6.73 -0.04
C ILE A 33 -18.26 7.26 -0.77
N ILE A 34 -18.34 7.07 -2.10
CA ILE A 34 -19.50 7.49 -2.89
C ILE A 34 -20.76 6.79 -2.38
N GLY A 35 -20.72 5.48 -2.14
CA GLY A 35 -21.85 4.72 -1.60
C GLY A 35 -22.35 5.29 -0.26
N PHE A 36 -21.43 5.57 0.67
CA PHE A 36 -21.78 6.16 1.96
C PHE A 36 -22.31 7.60 1.84
N SER A 37 -21.73 8.42 0.97
CA SER A 37 -22.23 9.77 0.69
C SER A 37 -23.67 9.72 0.15
N THR A 38 -23.94 8.82 -0.79
CA THR A 38 -25.28 8.64 -1.37
C THR A 38 -26.28 8.14 -0.32
N PHE A 39 -25.85 7.22 0.54
CA PHE A 39 -26.66 6.73 1.66
C PHE A 39 -26.96 7.83 2.69
N CYS A 40 -25.99 8.67 3.02
CA CYS A 40 -26.22 9.84 3.88
C CYS A 40 -27.26 10.79 3.29
N ILE A 41 -27.17 11.08 1.99
CA ILE A 41 -28.17 11.92 1.29
C ILE A 41 -29.55 11.27 1.36
N TYR A 42 -29.64 9.96 1.11
CA TYR A 42 -30.89 9.22 1.24
C TYR A 42 -31.50 9.32 2.64
N LEU A 43 -30.70 9.20 3.71
CA LEU A 43 -31.17 9.35 5.08
C LEU A 43 -31.78 10.73 5.37
N LEU A 44 -31.26 11.78 4.74
CA LEU A 44 -31.83 13.13 4.83
C LEU A 44 -33.22 13.19 4.17
N THR A 45 -33.42 12.50 3.03
CA THR A 45 -34.73 12.48 2.34
C THR A 45 -35.84 11.81 3.14
N ILE A 46 -35.51 10.83 4.01
CA ILE A 46 -36.47 10.15 4.88
C ILE A 46 -36.54 10.77 6.29
N ASN A 47 -36.09 12.02 6.45
CA ASN A 47 -36.08 12.77 7.72
C ASN A 47 -35.30 12.08 8.87
N LYS A 48 -34.36 11.18 8.57
CA LYS A 48 -33.53 10.49 9.57
C LYS A 48 -32.25 11.29 9.88
N TYR A 49 -32.44 12.55 10.29
CA TYR A 49 -31.35 13.52 10.48
C TYR A 49 -30.28 13.07 11.48
N LEU A 50 -30.70 12.51 12.62
CA LEU A 50 -29.77 12.05 13.66
C LEU A 50 -28.88 10.92 13.15
N LEU A 51 -29.44 9.97 12.40
CA LEU A 51 -28.67 8.88 11.80
C LEU A 51 -27.73 9.40 10.71
N ALA A 52 -28.19 10.34 9.88
CA ALA A 52 -27.36 11.00 8.87
C ALA A 52 -26.18 11.75 9.52
N LEU A 53 -26.41 12.42 10.65
CA LEU A 53 -25.37 13.13 11.40
C LEU A 53 -24.30 12.18 11.92
N ILE A 54 -24.69 11.03 12.48
CA ILE A 54 -23.74 10.02 13.01
C ILE A 54 -22.89 9.41 11.89
N ILE A 55 -23.48 9.18 10.71
CA ILE A 55 -22.81 8.48 9.61
C ILE A 55 -21.97 9.45 8.74
N SER A 56 -22.36 10.72 8.65
CA SER A 56 -21.71 11.72 7.79
C SER A 56 -20.20 11.95 8.00
N PRO A 57 -19.61 11.78 9.21
CA PRO A 57 -18.16 11.92 9.39
C PRO A 57 -17.37 10.84 8.64
N PHE A 58 -17.94 9.64 8.45
CA PHE A 58 -17.24 8.52 7.82
C PHE A 58 -16.74 8.84 6.39
N PRO A 59 -17.58 9.26 5.43
CA PRO A 59 -17.12 9.60 4.09
C PRO A 59 -16.17 10.80 4.08
N VAL A 60 -16.32 11.76 5.00
CA VAL A 60 -15.44 12.93 5.10
C VAL A 60 -14.03 12.54 5.55
N ILE A 61 -13.91 11.82 6.67
CA ILE A 61 -12.62 11.37 7.22
C ILE A 61 -11.94 10.41 6.25
N SER A 62 -12.68 9.45 5.72
CA SER A 62 -12.16 8.48 4.75
C SER A 62 -11.70 9.17 3.46
N GLY A 63 -12.47 10.14 2.96
CA GLY A 63 -12.11 10.95 1.80
C GLY A 63 -10.81 11.72 1.99
N TYR A 64 -10.62 12.34 3.15
CA TYR A 64 -9.38 13.04 3.47
C TYR A 64 -8.15 12.11 3.48
N LEU A 65 -8.28 10.91 4.02
CA LEU A 65 -7.21 9.91 4.02
C LEU A 65 -6.86 9.45 2.59
N GLN A 66 -7.87 9.16 1.77
CA GLN A 66 -7.63 8.75 0.38
C GLN A 66 -7.06 9.87 -0.46
N TYR A 67 -7.44 11.13 -0.22
CA TYR A 67 -6.86 12.29 -0.88
C TYR A 67 -5.34 12.41 -0.63
N LYS A 68 -4.88 12.14 0.60
CA LYS A 68 -3.43 12.09 0.89
C LYS A 68 -2.71 11.01 0.09
N ILE A 69 -3.33 9.83 -0.08
CA ILE A 69 -2.76 8.74 -0.87
C ILE A 69 -2.77 9.09 -2.36
N LEU A 70 -3.85 9.70 -2.85
CA LEU A 70 -4.01 10.11 -4.24
C LEU A 70 -2.93 11.10 -4.68
N LYS A 71 -2.60 12.09 -3.84
CA LYS A 71 -1.47 13.02 -4.10
C LYS A 71 -0.15 12.31 -4.33
N ARG A 72 0.02 11.14 -3.72
CA ARG A 72 1.25 10.36 -3.69
C ARG A 72 1.23 9.18 -4.66
N ILE A 73 0.19 9.05 -5.50
CA ILE A 73 -0.05 7.86 -6.31
C ILE A 73 1.02 7.60 -7.37
N ASN A 74 1.68 8.67 -7.83
CA ASN A 74 2.77 8.62 -8.80
C ASN A 74 4.14 8.59 -8.14
N GLU A 75 4.20 8.70 -6.81
CA GLU A 75 5.45 8.61 -6.08
C GLU A 75 5.85 7.15 -5.90
N VAL A 76 7.11 6.86 -6.17
CA VAL A 76 7.70 5.54 -5.97
C VAL A 76 7.77 5.27 -4.46
N GLN A 77 7.23 4.14 -4.02
CA GLN A 77 7.34 3.68 -2.64
C GLN A 77 8.67 2.96 -2.40
N PHE A 78 9.08 2.14 -3.37
CA PHE A 78 10.31 1.37 -3.34
C PHE A 78 10.98 1.35 -4.70
N ARG A 79 12.30 1.49 -4.69
CA ARG A 79 13.17 1.18 -5.83
C ARG A 79 13.98 -0.04 -5.47
N ILE A 80 13.94 -1.05 -6.32
CA ILE A 80 14.72 -2.29 -6.15
C ILE A 80 15.49 -2.51 -7.44
N ASN A 81 16.81 -2.66 -7.33
CA ASN A 81 17.67 -2.96 -8.47
C ASN A 81 18.70 -4.04 -8.10
N SER A 82 19.63 -4.33 -9.00
CA SER A 82 20.72 -5.28 -8.77
C SER A 82 21.71 -4.85 -7.68
N GLU A 83 21.73 -3.58 -7.29
CA GLU A 83 22.72 -3.00 -6.37
C GLU A 83 22.21 -2.85 -4.94
N GLY A 84 20.89 -2.68 -4.76
CA GLY A 84 20.27 -2.46 -3.46
C GLY A 84 18.78 -2.16 -3.50
N ILE A 85 18.30 -1.64 -2.37
CA ILE A 85 16.92 -1.18 -2.16
C ILE A 85 16.93 0.25 -1.65
N GLN A 86 15.98 1.05 -2.12
CA GLN A 86 15.72 2.38 -1.58
C GLN A 86 14.24 2.51 -1.24
N PHE A 87 13.97 2.80 0.03
CA PHE A 87 12.66 3.28 0.45
C PHE A 87 12.53 4.77 0.13
N ARG A 88 11.32 5.19 -0.21
CA ARG A 88 10.95 6.53 -0.66
C ARG A 88 11.75 7.71 -0.06
N ASN A 89 11.94 7.75 1.26
CA ASN A 89 12.60 8.84 1.98
C ASN A 89 13.86 8.38 2.73
N GLU A 90 14.35 7.20 2.43
CA GLU A 90 15.54 6.63 3.06
C GLU A 90 16.68 6.60 2.06
N ASP A 91 17.89 6.53 2.61
CA ASP A 91 19.09 6.39 1.80
C ASP A 91 19.05 5.05 1.05
N PHE A 92 19.74 5.02 -0.08
CA PHE A 92 19.91 3.79 -0.83
C PHE A 92 20.79 2.82 -0.03
N ILE A 93 20.30 1.61 0.21
CA ILE A 93 20.98 0.58 0.99
C ILE A 93 21.42 -0.51 0.02
N SER A 94 22.74 -0.70 -0.11
CA SER A 94 23.29 -1.76 -0.95
C SER A 94 23.04 -3.13 -0.33
N TRP A 95 22.82 -4.15 -1.17
CA TRP A 95 22.71 -5.54 -0.73
C TRP A 95 23.89 -6.01 0.12
N ASN A 96 25.09 -5.47 -0.12
CA ASN A 96 26.29 -5.81 0.64
C ASN A 96 26.27 -5.30 2.09
N ASN A 97 25.45 -4.28 2.38
CA ASN A 97 25.31 -3.69 3.72
C ASN A 97 24.10 -4.27 4.48
N ILE A 98 23.36 -5.20 3.86
CA ILE A 98 22.18 -5.83 4.44
C ILE A 98 22.63 -7.16 5.03
N GLU A 99 22.81 -7.19 6.35
CA GLU A 99 23.17 -8.41 7.08
C GLU A 99 21.93 -9.01 7.78
N ASN A 100 21.94 -10.34 7.97
CA ASN A 100 20.90 -11.07 8.69
C ASN A 100 19.46 -10.86 8.16
N GLU A 101 19.28 -10.88 6.84
CA GLU A 101 17.95 -10.81 6.23
C GLU A 101 17.04 -11.96 6.71
N ARG A 102 15.85 -11.62 7.22
CA ARG A 102 14.83 -12.60 7.60
C ARG A 102 13.51 -12.24 6.93
N ILE A 103 12.95 -13.22 6.23
CA ILE A 103 11.58 -13.16 5.74
C ILE A 103 10.68 -13.66 6.86
N VAL A 104 9.90 -12.75 7.46
CA VAL A 104 8.91 -13.09 8.47
C VAL A 104 7.55 -13.15 7.80
N VAL A 105 6.91 -14.31 7.85
CA VAL A 105 5.54 -14.48 7.35
C VAL A 105 4.61 -14.53 8.55
N GLU A 106 3.77 -13.51 8.71
CA GLU A 106 2.71 -13.51 9.72
C GLU A 106 1.38 -13.95 9.09
N GLY A 107 0.68 -14.87 9.78
CA GLY A 107 -0.63 -15.38 9.41
C GLY A 107 -0.61 -16.84 8.97
N GLU A 108 -1.40 -17.68 9.65
CA GLU A 108 -1.50 -19.12 9.36
C GLU A 108 -2.24 -19.40 8.03
N HIS A 109 -3.23 -18.56 7.69
CA HIS A 109 -4.08 -18.76 6.52
C HIS A 109 -3.56 -18.07 5.25
N LYS A 110 -3.56 -18.82 4.13
CA LYS A 110 -3.07 -18.43 2.79
C LYS A 110 -3.62 -17.08 2.28
N LYS A 111 -4.84 -16.69 2.68
CA LYS A 111 -5.49 -15.42 2.28
C LYS A 111 -5.09 -14.20 3.13
N SER A 112 -4.48 -14.40 4.30
CA SER A 112 -4.09 -13.34 5.24
C SER A 112 -2.57 -13.29 5.51
N ARG A 113 -1.76 -14.02 4.72
CA ARG A 113 -0.31 -13.99 4.87
C ARG A 113 0.24 -12.61 4.55
N ARG A 114 0.84 -11.99 5.56
CA ARG A 114 1.67 -10.79 5.41
C ARG A 114 3.11 -11.24 5.43
N THR A 115 3.85 -10.90 4.39
CA THR A 115 5.28 -11.23 4.30
C THR A 115 6.06 -9.95 4.51
N PHE A 116 6.90 -9.96 5.55
CA PHE A 116 7.79 -8.87 5.89
C PHE A 116 9.20 -9.26 5.51
N PHE A 117 9.89 -8.36 4.80
CA PHE A 117 11.34 -8.44 4.64
C PHE A 117 11.95 -7.57 5.72
N ILE A 118 12.65 -8.20 6.68
CA ILE A 118 13.31 -7.52 7.78
C ILE A 118 14.80 -7.71 7.59
N TYR A 119 15.55 -6.61 7.66
CA TYR A 119 16.99 -6.61 7.62
C TYR A 119 17.54 -5.67 8.69
N TYR A 120 18.79 -5.88 9.07
CA TYR A 120 19.51 -5.07 10.02
C TYR A 120 20.63 -4.33 9.29
N ILE A 121 20.87 -3.08 9.68
CA ILE A 121 21.95 -2.21 9.21
C ILE A 121 22.90 -1.99 10.38
#